data_AF-A0A931N3T1-F1
#
_entry.id   AF-A0A931N3T1-F1
#
_cell.length_a   1.000
_cell.length_b   1.000
_cell.length_c   1.000
_cell.angle_alpha   90.00
_cell.angle_beta   90.00
_cell.angle_gamma   90.00
#
_symmetry.space_group_name_H-M   'P 1'
#
loop_
_entity.id
_entity.type
_entity.pdbx_description
1 polymer ?
#
loop_
_entity_poly.entity_id
_entity_poly.type
_entity_poly.pdbx_seq_one_letter_code
_entity_poly.pdbx_strand_id
1 'polypeptide(L)'
;MVVLSGSGLPADVEEFRASATARLGAFPHLEVPDDPGIRRAAVLLCVAASPDGRPAVIVIRRAYRGRNAGQWGLPGGRLDPGETPSRAAIRELHEELALTAAPTDIIGRLDDFPAASGFVISPFVAALADIKTLTPSPDEVHSVHFIDLERLAAEDVPHWVHPEHAVRQDDLPAETPPPIAPGHGLLQMRFAPDMTIHAPTGAMLWQFREVLLLGRDPAEARIADFAQPDWTRH
;
A
#
# COMPACT_ATOMS: atom_id res chain seq x y z
N MET A 1 -11.62 -23.34 7.73
CA MET A 1 -10.20 -23.63 7.47
C MET A 1 -10.00 -23.41 5.96
N VAL A 2 -9.42 -22.27 5.58
CA VAL A 2 -9.11 -22.00 4.16
C VAL A 2 -7.89 -22.84 3.81
N VAL A 3 -8.02 -23.71 2.82
CA VAL A 3 -6.91 -24.52 2.32
C VAL A 3 -6.18 -23.67 1.30
N LEU A 4 -5.05 -23.07 1.69
CA LEU A 4 -4.18 -22.35 0.76
C LEU A 4 -3.47 -23.38 -0.12
N SER A 5 -3.46 -23.17 -1.44
CA SER A 5 -2.73 -24.04 -2.37
C SER A 5 -1.21 -23.90 -2.20
N GLY A 6 -0.42 -24.74 -2.90
CA GLY A 6 0.95 -25.16 -2.57
C GLY A 6 2.05 -24.10 -2.36
N SER A 7 1.77 -22.81 -2.48
CA SER A 7 2.68 -21.69 -2.12
C SER A 7 2.39 -21.09 -0.73
N GLY A 8 1.26 -21.43 -0.09
CA GLY A 8 0.80 -20.76 1.13
C GLY A 8 0.25 -19.34 0.91
N LEU A 9 0.15 -18.90 -0.35
CA LEU A 9 -0.47 -17.63 -0.75
C LEU A 9 -1.84 -17.89 -1.40
N PRO A 10 -2.74 -16.91 -1.41
CA PRO A 10 -4.03 -17.03 -2.10
C PRO A 10 -3.86 -17.18 -3.61
N ALA A 11 -4.54 -18.15 -4.22
CA ALA A 11 -4.50 -18.39 -5.66
C ALA A 11 -5.33 -17.38 -6.47
N ASP A 12 -6.37 -16.81 -5.85
CA ASP A 12 -7.27 -15.84 -6.47
C ASP A 12 -7.78 -14.81 -5.45
N VAL A 13 -8.64 -13.89 -5.92
CA VAL A 13 -9.19 -12.79 -5.12
C VAL A 13 -10.16 -13.30 -4.04
N GLU A 14 -10.86 -14.41 -4.26
CA GLU A 14 -11.80 -14.97 -3.29
C GLU A 14 -11.05 -15.64 -2.13
N GLU A 15 -10.03 -16.44 -2.43
CA GLU A 15 -9.11 -16.98 -1.43
C GLU A 15 -8.39 -15.85 -0.66
N PHE A 16 -8.00 -14.78 -1.35
CA PHE A 16 -7.41 -13.61 -0.69
C PHE A 16 -8.41 -12.98 0.26
N ARG A 17 -9.65 -12.73 -0.18
CA ARG A 17 -10.70 -12.16 0.67
C ARG A 17 -10.92 -13.01 1.92
N ALA A 18 -11.03 -14.34 1.77
CA ALA A 18 -11.27 -15.24 2.90
C ALA A 18 -10.12 -15.23 3.91
N SER A 19 -8.88 -15.33 3.44
CA SER A 19 -7.69 -15.33 4.31
C SER A 19 -7.43 -13.96 4.95
N ALA A 20 -7.57 -12.87 4.20
CA ALA A 20 -7.43 -11.50 4.69
C ALA A 20 -8.51 -11.15 5.72
N THR A 21 -9.75 -11.60 5.55
CA THR A 21 -10.83 -11.39 6.54
C THR A 21 -10.45 -11.99 7.89
N ALA A 22 -9.94 -13.23 7.90
CA ALA A 22 -9.51 -13.90 9.12
C ALA A 22 -8.31 -13.18 9.77
N ARG A 23 -7.32 -12.79 8.97
CA ARG A 23 -6.09 -12.12 9.45
C ARG A 23 -6.37 -10.72 9.99
N LEU A 24 -7.18 -9.92 9.30
CA LEU A 24 -7.61 -8.59 9.77
C LEU A 24 -8.51 -8.68 11.00
N GLY A 25 -9.36 -9.70 11.10
CA GLY A 25 -10.16 -9.94 12.31
C GLY A 25 -9.32 -10.21 13.57
N ALA A 26 -8.08 -10.69 13.39
CA ALA A 26 -7.11 -10.91 14.46
C ALA A 26 -6.05 -9.81 14.57
N PHE A 27 -6.13 -8.76 13.75
CA PHE A 27 -5.17 -7.66 13.73
C PHE A 27 -5.83 -6.41 14.33
N PRO A 28 -5.59 -6.08 15.61
CA PRO A 28 -6.03 -4.81 16.17
C PRO A 28 -5.15 -3.72 15.56
N HIS A 29 -5.70 -3.00 14.57
CA HIS A 29 -5.00 -1.90 13.94
C HIS A 29 -4.84 -0.74 14.93
N LEU A 30 -3.71 -0.07 14.86
CA LEU A 30 -3.42 1.12 15.64
C LEU A 30 -3.99 2.33 14.91
N GLU A 31 -4.88 3.05 15.60
CA GLU A 31 -5.39 4.33 15.15
C GLU A 31 -4.59 5.45 15.82
N VAL A 32 -4.23 6.47 15.05
CA VAL A 32 -3.71 7.70 15.64
C VAL A 32 -4.94 8.51 16.10
N PRO A 33 -5.01 8.96 17.36
CA PRO A 33 -6.11 9.78 17.84
C PRO A 33 -6.25 11.09 17.06
N ASP A 34 -7.47 11.63 17.01
CA ASP A 34 -7.69 12.98 16.49
C ASP A 34 -7.11 14.02 17.46
N ASP A 35 -6.33 14.95 16.91
CA ASP A 35 -5.73 16.09 17.63
C ASP A 35 -5.79 17.35 16.73
N PRO A 36 -6.09 18.54 17.27
CA PRO A 36 -5.96 19.80 16.56
C PRO A 36 -4.68 19.91 15.70
N GLY A 37 -4.88 20.07 14.38
CA GLY A 37 -3.79 20.24 13.41
C GLY A 37 -3.41 18.98 12.64
N ILE A 38 -3.94 17.80 13.01
CA ILE A 38 -3.81 16.59 12.19
C ILE A 38 -4.63 16.74 10.90
N ARG A 39 -3.99 16.48 9.77
CA ARG A 39 -4.67 16.37 8.48
C ARG A 39 -4.87 14.89 8.15
N ARG A 40 -6.08 14.51 7.74
CA ARG A 40 -6.41 13.12 7.44
C ARG A 40 -6.33 12.84 5.94
N ALA A 41 -5.82 11.68 5.61
CA ALA A 41 -5.91 11.08 4.29
C ALA A 41 -6.29 9.60 4.43
N ALA A 42 -6.85 9.02 3.38
CA ALA A 42 -7.15 7.60 3.32
C ALA A 42 -6.68 7.02 1.99
N VAL A 43 -6.20 5.77 2.03
CA VAL A 43 -5.73 5.05 0.84
C VAL A 43 -6.36 3.66 0.80
N LEU A 44 -6.46 3.09 -0.40
CA LEU A 44 -7.00 1.75 -0.61
C LEU A 44 -5.93 0.80 -1.14
N LEU A 45 -5.58 -0.22 -0.35
CA LEU A 45 -4.89 -1.41 -0.82
C LEU A 45 -5.92 -2.32 -1.49
N CYS A 46 -6.15 -2.05 -2.78
CA CYS A 46 -7.16 -2.71 -3.59
C CYS A 46 -6.58 -3.97 -4.25
N VAL A 47 -7.06 -5.13 -3.82
CA VAL A 47 -6.76 -6.42 -4.48
C VAL A 47 -7.82 -6.73 -5.51
N ALA A 48 -7.40 -7.04 -6.72
CA ALA A 48 -8.26 -7.53 -7.79
C ALA A 48 -7.51 -8.52 -8.68
N ALA A 49 -8.22 -9.19 -9.60
CA ALA A 49 -7.56 -9.95 -10.64
C ALA A 49 -6.91 -8.97 -11.63
N SER A 50 -5.62 -9.11 -11.84
CA SER A 50 -4.88 -8.43 -12.91
C SER A 50 -5.39 -8.85 -14.29
N PRO A 51 -5.00 -8.16 -15.38
CA PRO A 51 -5.41 -8.55 -16.74
C PRO A 51 -5.04 -9.98 -17.16
N ASP A 52 -4.01 -10.58 -16.55
CA ASP A 52 -3.60 -11.98 -16.73
C ASP A 52 -4.21 -12.93 -15.68
N GLY A 53 -5.14 -12.45 -14.86
CA GLY A 53 -5.99 -13.26 -13.98
C GLY A 53 -5.39 -13.58 -12.61
N ARG A 54 -4.21 -13.03 -12.27
CA ARG A 54 -3.55 -13.26 -10.98
C ARG A 54 -4.06 -12.27 -9.93
N PRO A 55 -4.19 -12.65 -8.65
CA PRO A 55 -4.54 -11.68 -7.61
C PRO A 55 -3.38 -10.70 -7.43
N ALA A 56 -3.68 -9.40 -7.48
CA ALA A 56 -2.69 -8.34 -7.43
C ALA A 56 -3.19 -7.11 -6.67
N VAL A 57 -2.27 -6.40 -6.00
CA VAL A 57 -2.54 -5.07 -5.43
C VAL A 57 -2.35 -4.02 -6.53
N ILE A 58 -3.32 -3.12 -6.66
CA ILE A 58 -3.24 -1.99 -7.59
C ILE A 58 -2.35 -0.89 -6.99
N VAL A 59 -1.34 -0.47 -7.76
CA VAL A 59 -0.46 0.65 -7.43
C VAL A 59 -0.46 1.64 -8.58
N ILE A 60 -0.43 2.94 -8.27
CA ILE A 60 -0.39 4.00 -9.27
C ILE A 60 0.97 4.70 -9.29
N ARG A 61 1.36 5.18 -10.47
CA ARG A 61 2.34 6.26 -10.62
C ARG A 61 1.57 7.56 -10.78
N ARG A 62 1.75 8.51 -9.86
CA ARG A 62 1.05 9.80 -9.92
C ARG A 62 1.53 10.62 -11.13
N ALA A 63 0.65 11.44 -11.69
CA ALA A 63 0.96 12.35 -12.79
C ALA A 63 2.18 13.23 -12.46
N TYR A 64 2.96 13.63 -13.46
CA TYR A 64 4.17 14.46 -13.29
C TYR A 64 3.85 15.95 -13.09
N ARG A 65 2.79 16.25 -12.32
CA ARG A 65 2.36 17.61 -12.00
C ARG A 65 1.72 17.65 -10.61
N GLY A 66 1.73 18.82 -9.99
CA GLY A 66 1.17 19.00 -8.65
C GLY A 66 2.01 18.33 -7.57
N ARG A 67 1.36 17.96 -6.45
CA ARG A 67 2.02 17.39 -5.28
C ARG A 67 2.28 15.89 -5.50
N ASN A 68 3.43 15.40 -5.02
CA ASN A 68 3.87 14.00 -5.18
C ASN A 68 4.04 13.55 -6.65
N ALA A 69 4.40 14.49 -7.53
CA ALA A 69 4.56 14.25 -8.96
C ALA A 69 5.50 13.06 -9.26
N GLY A 70 5.03 12.11 -10.06
CA GLY A 70 5.80 10.92 -10.47
C GLY A 70 6.05 9.87 -9.39
N GLN A 71 5.57 10.07 -8.16
CA GLN A 71 5.74 9.12 -7.07
C GLN A 71 4.82 7.89 -7.23
N TRP A 72 5.31 6.76 -6.72
CA TRP A 72 4.52 5.54 -6.55
C TRP A 72 3.60 5.65 -5.34
N GLY A 73 2.33 5.26 -5.49
CA GLY A 73 1.32 5.40 -4.45
C GLY A 73 0.21 4.36 -4.54
N LEU A 74 -0.54 4.27 -3.46
CA LEU A 74 -1.85 3.61 -3.46
C LEU A 74 -2.91 4.62 -3.90
N PRO A 75 -4.03 4.19 -4.51
CA PRO A 75 -5.15 5.07 -4.75
C PRO A 75 -5.63 5.69 -3.44
N GLY A 76 -5.85 7.01 -3.43
CA GLY A 76 -6.22 7.71 -2.21
C GLY A 76 -5.82 9.16 -2.13
N GLY A 77 -6.36 9.83 -1.13
CA GLY A 77 -6.26 11.27 -1.00
C GLY A 77 -6.80 11.78 0.33
N ARG A 78 -7.04 13.09 0.38
CA ARG A 78 -7.46 13.79 1.61
C ARG A 78 -8.93 13.49 1.89
N LEU A 79 -9.30 13.57 3.17
CA LEU A 79 -10.72 13.57 3.53
C LEU A 79 -11.35 14.93 3.21
N ASP A 80 -12.56 14.89 2.67
CA ASP A 80 -13.43 16.06 2.58
C ASP A 80 -14.09 16.39 3.93
N PRO A 81 -14.57 17.63 4.15
CA PRO A 81 -15.27 18.00 5.37
C PRO A 81 -16.47 17.10 5.66
N GLY A 82 -16.45 16.42 6.82
CA GLY A 82 -17.51 15.50 7.25
C GLY A 82 -17.45 14.11 6.60
N GLU A 83 -16.43 13.83 5.80
CA GLU A 83 -16.22 12.53 5.19
C GLU A 83 -15.54 11.55 6.16
N THR A 84 -15.99 10.30 6.18
CA THR A 84 -15.30 9.22 6.91
C THR A 84 -14.10 8.72 6.10
N PRO A 85 -13.00 8.26 6.73
CA PRO A 85 -11.82 7.76 6.00
C PRO A 85 -12.12 6.69 4.94
N SER A 86 -13.03 5.74 5.21
CA SER A 86 -13.40 4.70 4.26
C SER A 86 -14.11 5.23 3.01
N ARG A 87 -14.98 6.23 3.19
CA ARG A 87 -15.66 6.93 2.08
C ARG A 87 -14.67 7.71 1.22
N ALA A 88 -13.69 8.36 1.84
CA ALA A 88 -12.62 9.04 1.12
C ALA A 88 -11.83 8.06 0.25
N ALA A 89 -11.41 6.91 0.81
CA ALA A 89 -10.69 5.89 0.05
C ALA A 89 -11.49 5.34 -1.15
N ILE A 90 -12.81 5.14 -0.98
CA ILE A 90 -13.71 4.69 -2.07
C ILE A 90 -13.89 5.79 -3.13
N ARG A 91 -14.09 7.05 -2.72
CA ARG A 91 -14.22 8.19 -3.62
C ARG A 91 -12.96 8.36 -4.46
N GLU A 92 -11.80 8.38 -3.83
CA GLU A 92 -10.51 8.56 -4.49
C GLU A 92 -10.21 7.42 -5.46
N LEU A 93 -10.55 6.17 -5.10
CA LEU A 93 -10.46 5.04 -6.04
C LEU A 93 -11.28 5.29 -7.32
N HIS A 94 -12.50 5.82 -7.17
CA HIS A 94 -13.34 6.15 -8.31
C HIS A 94 -12.80 7.35 -9.10
N GLU A 95 -12.35 8.42 -8.44
CA GLU A 95 -11.82 9.63 -9.08
C GLU A 95 -10.52 9.35 -9.84
N GLU A 96 -9.59 8.59 -9.24
CA GLU A 96 -8.28 8.31 -9.82
C GLU A 96 -8.34 7.18 -10.88
N LEU A 97 -9.23 6.19 -10.72
CA LEU A 97 -9.21 4.95 -11.53
C LEU A 97 -10.56 4.56 -12.17
N ALA A 98 -11.64 5.31 -11.96
CA ALA A 98 -13.01 4.96 -12.37
C ALA A 98 -13.50 3.59 -11.86
N LEU A 99 -12.86 3.04 -10.83
CA LEU A 99 -13.26 1.79 -10.19
C LEU A 99 -14.29 2.07 -9.10
N THR A 100 -15.37 1.28 -9.09
CA THR A 100 -16.41 1.38 -8.06
C THR A 100 -16.18 0.32 -7.00
N ALA A 101 -16.06 0.74 -5.75
CA ALA A 101 -16.04 -0.14 -4.58
C ALA A 101 -17.28 0.13 -3.71
N ALA A 102 -17.96 -0.92 -3.27
CA ALA A 102 -18.97 -0.84 -2.24
C ALA A 102 -18.32 -0.88 -0.84
N PRO A 103 -18.98 -0.38 0.21
CA PRO A 103 -18.50 -0.55 1.59
C PRO A 103 -18.24 -2.02 1.97
N THR A 104 -18.95 -2.97 1.36
CA THR A 104 -18.77 -4.42 1.56
C THR A 104 -17.52 -5.00 0.88
N ASP A 105 -16.90 -4.25 -0.04
CA ASP A 105 -15.64 -4.66 -0.66
C ASP A 105 -14.45 -4.40 0.27
N ILE A 106 -14.58 -3.47 1.20
CA ILE A 106 -13.61 -3.25 2.28
C ILE A 106 -13.66 -4.43 3.24
N ILE A 107 -12.51 -5.09 3.39
CA ILE A 107 -12.30 -6.23 4.29
C ILE A 107 -11.95 -5.72 5.69
N GLY A 108 -11.16 -4.66 5.79
CA GLY A 108 -10.71 -4.09 7.06
C GLY A 108 -9.65 -3.01 6.89
N ARG A 109 -8.89 -2.76 7.95
CA ARG A 109 -7.88 -1.69 8.03
C ARG A 109 -6.54 -2.21 8.52
N LEU A 110 -5.49 -1.55 8.05
CA LEU A 110 -4.13 -1.65 8.57
C LEU A 110 -3.85 -0.46 9.52
N ASP A 111 -2.66 -0.37 10.11
CA ASP A 111 -2.33 0.71 11.04
C ASP A 111 -2.36 2.08 10.36
N ASP A 112 -2.86 3.10 11.06
CA ASP A 112 -2.68 4.48 10.63
C ASP A 112 -1.19 4.82 10.56
N PHE A 113 -0.79 5.56 9.53
CA PHE A 113 0.59 5.99 9.33
C PHE A 113 0.75 7.50 9.53
N PRO A 114 1.49 7.96 10.55
CA PRO A 114 1.81 9.38 10.74
C PRO A 114 2.90 9.82 9.76
N ALA A 115 2.49 10.35 8.60
CA ALA A 115 3.41 10.84 7.59
C ALA A 115 4.13 12.11 8.06
N ALA A 116 5.40 12.25 7.70
CA ALA A 116 6.23 13.40 8.05
C ALA A 116 5.73 14.71 7.42
N SER A 117 4.85 14.61 6.41
CA SER A 117 4.13 15.75 5.84
C SER A 117 3.06 16.32 6.79
N GLY A 118 2.81 15.73 7.96
CA GLY A 118 1.75 16.13 8.89
C GLY A 118 0.36 15.59 8.53
N PHE A 119 0.32 14.59 7.64
CA PHE A 119 -0.88 13.78 7.42
C PHE A 119 -0.85 12.53 8.28
N VAL A 120 -1.99 12.13 8.81
CA VAL A 120 -2.21 10.74 9.21
C VAL A 120 -2.98 10.04 8.09
N ILE A 121 -2.41 8.95 7.59
CA ILE A 121 -2.97 8.19 6.49
C ILE A 121 -3.60 6.91 7.04
N SER A 122 -4.89 6.70 6.76
CA SER A 122 -5.62 5.49 7.14
C SER A 122 -5.70 4.50 5.96
N PRO A 123 -4.98 3.36 6.02
CA PRO A 123 -5.00 2.34 4.97
C PRO A 123 -6.18 1.37 5.13
N PHE A 124 -7.00 1.28 4.09
CA PHE A 124 -8.07 0.30 3.96
C PHE A 124 -7.67 -0.82 3.02
N VAL A 125 -8.09 -2.04 3.31
CA VAL A 125 -7.88 -3.20 2.44
C VAL A 125 -9.21 -3.58 1.82
N ALA A 126 -9.25 -3.67 0.49
CA ALA A 126 -10.44 -4.09 -0.24
C ALA A 126 -10.10 -5.19 -1.24
N ALA A 127 -11.09 -6.02 -1.55
CA ALA A 127 -11.04 -6.93 -2.67
C ALA A 127 -12.16 -6.57 -3.65
N LEU A 128 -11.86 -6.40 -4.93
CA LEU A 128 -12.85 -6.13 -5.97
C LEU A 128 -13.12 -7.36 -6.81
N ALA A 129 -14.38 -7.53 -7.21
CA ALA A 129 -14.79 -8.64 -8.08
C ALA A 129 -14.20 -8.53 -9.49
N ASP A 130 -14.11 -7.31 -10.04
CA ASP A 130 -13.45 -7.05 -11.32
C ASP A 130 -12.97 -5.60 -11.43
N ILE A 131 -12.21 -5.33 -12.49
CA ILE A 131 -11.64 -4.02 -12.82
C ILE A 131 -12.12 -3.52 -14.20
N LYS A 132 -13.30 -3.93 -14.67
CA LYS A 132 -13.75 -3.68 -16.05
C LYS A 132 -13.88 -2.20 -16.39
N THR A 133 -14.12 -1.36 -15.39
CA THR A 133 -14.27 0.10 -15.57
C THR A 133 -12.96 0.86 -15.43
N LEU A 134 -11.85 0.18 -15.15
CA LEU A 134 -10.55 0.80 -14.89
C LEU A 134 -10.17 1.77 -16.00
N THR A 135 -10.20 3.05 -15.66
CA THR A 135 -9.82 4.15 -16.53
C THR A 135 -9.06 5.16 -15.69
N PRO A 136 -7.72 5.26 -15.80
CA PRO A 136 -6.95 6.20 -15.01
C PRO A 136 -7.30 7.64 -15.37
N SER A 137 -7.46 8.48 -14.35
CA SER A 137 -7.60 9.92 -14.53
C SER A 137 -6.32 10.47 -15.18
N PRO A 138 -6.41 11.11 -16.37
CA PRO A 138 -5.24 11.67 -17.04
C PRO A 138 -4.60 12.81 -16.25
N ASP A 139 -5.33 13.37 -15.29
CA ASP A 139 -4.90 14.51 -14.51
C ASP A 139 -4.08 14.13 -13.29
N GLU A 140 -4.32 12.93 -12.75
CA GLU A 140 -3.78 12.49 -11.47
C GLU A 140 -2.93 11.22 -11.57
N VAL A 141 -3.20 10.37 -12.56
CA VAL A 141 -2.57 9.06 -12.71
C VAL A 141 -1.80 8.99 -14.02
N HIS A 142 -0.49 8.85 -13.93
CA HIS A 142 0.37 8.62 -15.09
C HIS A 142 0.27 7.17 -15.60
N SER A 143 0.25 6.20 -14.70
CA SER A 143 0.11 4.78 -15.04
C SER A 143 -0.41 3.96 -13.87
N VAL A 144 -1.05 2.83 -14.20
CA VAL A 144 -1.59 1.84 -13.25
C VAL A 144 -0.78 0.56 -13.38
N HIS A 145 -0.42 -0.03 -12.25
CA HIS A 145 0.42 -1.20 -12.15
C HIS A 145 -0.22 -2.23 -11.22
N PHE A 146 0.00 -3.50 -11.54
CA PHE A 146 -0.49 -4.63 -10.75
C PHE A 146 0.71 -5.35 -10.15
N ILE A 147 0.78 -5.36 -8.82
CA ILE A 147 1.78 -6.12 -8.09
C ILE A 147 1.12 -7.41 -7.62
N ASP A 148 1.42 -8.50 -8.32
CA ASP A 148 0.87 -9.82 -7.98
C ASP A 148 1.24 -10.20 -6.54
N LEU A 149 0.33 -10.89 -5.83
CA LEU A 149 0.54 -11.24 -4.42
C LEU A 149 1.79 -12.11 -4.21
N GLU A 150 2.13 -12.96 -5.18
CA GLU A 150 3.38 -13.74 -5.16
C GLU A 150 4.61 -12.84 -5.18
N ARG A 151 4.64 -11.84 -6.08
CA ARG A 151 5.76 -10.89 -6.12
C ARG A 151 5.81 -10.08 -4.84
N LEU A 152 4.68 -9.58 -4.35
CA LEU A 152 4.60 -8.82 -3.11
C LEU A 152 5.11 -9.62 -1.89
N ALA A 153 4.90 -10.92 -1.88
CA ALA A 153 5.36 -11.83 -0.84
C ALA A 153 6.84 -12.24 -0.97
N ALA A 154 7.48 -12.02 -2.11
CA ALA A 154 8.85 -12.49 -2.32
C ALA A 154 9.86 -11.87 -1.32
N GLU A 155 10.82 -12.68 -0.87
CA GLU A 155 11.80 -12.28 0.17
C GLU A 155 12.74 -11.17 -0.29
N ASP A 156 12.98 -11.08 -1.60
CA ASP A 156 13.82 -10.07 -2.23
C ASP A 156 13.08 -8.74 -2.48
N VAL A 157 11.82 -8.57 -2.06
CA VAL A 157 11.13 -7.28 -2.19
C VAL A 157 11.55 -6.28 -1.09
N PRO A 158 11.44 -6.59 0.21
CA PRO A 158 11.78 -5.65 1.26
C PRO A 158 13.30 -5.51 1.41
N HIS A 159 13.80 -4.30 1.17
CA HIS A 159 15.20 -3.95 1.35
C HIS A 159 15.35 -2.88 2.42
N TRP A 160 16.10 -3.19 3.46
CA TRP A 160 16.46 -2.22 4.49
C TRP A 160 17.81 -1.61 4.17
N VAL A 161 17.86 -0.29 4.08
CA VAL A 161 19.09 0.44 3.74
C VAL A 161 19.39 1.50 4.78
N HIS A 162 20.67 1.86 4.93
CA HIS A 162 21.02 3.05 5.69
C HIS A 162 20.43 4.31 5.06
N PRO A 163 20.10 5.36 5.84
CA PRO A 163 19.46 6.56 5.32
C PRO A 163 20.19 7.23 4.14
N GLU A 164 21.52 7.25 4.17
CA GLU A 164 22.38 7.79 3.10
C GLU A 164 22.32 7.00 1.78
N HIS A 165 21.85 5.75 1.83
CA HIS A 165 21.68 4.87 0.68
C HIS A 165 20.22 4.76 0.23
N ALA A 166 19.28 5.29 1.02
CA ALA A 166 17.95 5.52 0.51
C ALA A 166 18.02 6.72 -0.43
N VAL A 167 17.78 6.47 -1.70
CA VAL A 167 17.77 7.49 -2.74
C VAL A 167 16.50 7.36 -3.58
N ARG A 168 16.21 8.38 -4.40
CA ARG A 168 15.09 8.32 -5.36
C ARG A 168 15.38 7.23 -6.39
N GLN A 169 14.33 6.77 -7.07
CA GLN A 169 14.45 5.75 -8.12
C GLN A 169 15.50 6.14 -9.18
N ASP A 170 15.53 7.40 -9.60
CA ASP A 170 16.45 7.90 -10.63
C ASP A 170 17.92 7.94 -10.15
N ASP A 171 18.13 7.87 -8.84
CA ASP A 171 19.43 7.97 -8.18
C ASP A 171 19.94 6.61 -7.67
N LEU A 172 19.15 5.53 -7.84
CA LEU A 172 19.52 4.20 -7.35
C LEU A 172 20.80 3.71 -8.02
N PRO A 173 21.82 3.27 -7.25
CA PRO A 173 23.04 2.73 -7.81
C PRO A 173 22.76 1.42 -8.56
N ALA A 174 23.50 1.17 -9.63
CA ALA A 174 23.40 -0.05 -10.42
C ALA A 174 23.66 -1.32 -9.57
N GLU A 175 24.54 -1.20 -8.58
CA GLU A 175 24.78 -2.23 -7.56
C GLU A 175 24.02 -1.90 -6.29
N THR A 176 23.23 -2.85 -5.80
CA THR A 176 22.47 -2.71 -4.56
C THR A 176 23.41 -2.90 -3.36
N PRO A 177 23.54 -1.91 -2.46
CA PRO A 177 24.22 -2.12 -1.19
C PRO A 177 23.57 -3.27 -0.42
N PRO A 178 24.34 -4.10 0.32
CA PRO A 178 23.77 -5.19 1.09
C PRO A 178 22.71 -4.64 2.06
N PRO A 179 21.56 -5.33 2.19
CA PRO A 179 20.53 -4.90 3.12
C PRO A 179 21.04 -4.96 4.56
N ILE A 180 20.58 -4.05 5.39
CA ILE A 180 20.85 -4.07 6.83
C ILE A 180 19.74 -4.81 7.58
N ALA A 181 19.94 -5.03 8.89
CA ALA A 181 18.95 -5.71 9.72
C ALA A 181 17.58 -4.98 9.66
N PRO A 182 16.46 -5.71 9.57
CA PRO A 182 15.12 -5.13 9.59
C PRO A 182 14.93 -4.16 10.75
N GLY A 183 14.21 -3.05 10.52
CA GLY A 183 13.94 -2.04 11.54
C GLY A 183 15.11 -1.11 11.89
N HIS A 184 16.29 -1.29 11.30
CA HIS A 184 17.48 -0.47 11.60
C HIS A 184 17.79 0.60 10.54
N GLY A 185 16.88 0.86 9.59
CA GLY A 185 17.04 1.90 8.58
C GLY A 185 15.78 2.18 7.76
N LEU A 186 15.97 2.68 6.55
CA LEU A 186 14.88 3.01 5.63
C LEU A 186 14.46 1.77 4.83
N LEU A 187 13.15 1.51 4.82
CA LEU A 187 12.55 0.46 4.02
C LEU A 187 12.38 0.92 2.57
N GLN A 188 12.84 0.10 1.64
CA GLN A 188 12.56 0.14 0.21
C GLN A 188 11.83 -1.14 -0.20
N MET A 189 10.60 -1.00 -0.71
CA MET A 189 9.89 -2.10 -1.38
C MET A 189 10.27 -2.08 -2.86
N ARG A 190 11.08 -3.06 -3.30
CA ARG A 190 11.64 -3.12 -4.67
C ARG A 190 10.93 -4.18 -5.50
N PHE A 191 10.01 -3.75 -6.34
CA PHE A 191 9.17 -4.65 -7.13
C PHE A 191 9.72 -4.97 -8.51
N ALA A 192 10.39 -3.99 -9.12
CA ALA A 192 11.02 -4.07 -10.43
C ALA A 192 12.25 -3.11 -10.46
N PRO A 193 13.16 -3.22 -11.46
CA PRO A 193 14.31 -2.34 -11.58
C PRO A 193 13.97 -0.85 -11.54
N ASP A 194 12.79 -0.46 -12.05
CA ASP A 194 12.27 0.90 -12.12
C ASP A 194 11.15 1.20 -11.09
N MET A 195 10.91 0.30 -10.15
CA MET A 195 9.84 0.41 -9.15
C MET A 195 10.35 0.15 -7.73
N THR A 196 10.86 1.20 -7.11
CA THR A 196 11.18 1.25 -5.68
C THR A 196 10.22 2.19 -4.96
N ILE A 197 9.55 1.66 -3.93
CA ILE A 197 8.54 2.38 -3.15
C ILE A 197 9.01 2.52 -1.70
N HIS A 198 9.07 3.76 -1.22
CA HIS A 198 9.45 4.11 0.15
C HIS A 198 8.21 4.40 1.01
N ALA A 199 8.39 4.56 2.32
CA ALA A 199 7.34 5.06 3.21
C ALA A 199 6.81 6.45 2.76
N PRO A 200 5.49 6.73 2.89
CA PRO A 200 4.47 5.94 3.58
C PRO A 200 3.97 4.69 2.82
N THR A 201 3.84 4.76 1.49
CA THR A 201 3.28 3.69 0.65
C THR A 201 3.99 2.35 0.84
N GLY A 202 5.32 2.35 0.86
CA GLY A 202 6.13 1.14 1.03
C GLY A 202 5.93 0.48 2.40
N ALA A 203 5.73 1.28 3.46
CA ALA A 203 5.46 0.76 4.79
C ALA A 203 4.08 0.06 4.85
N MET A 204 3.06 0.63 4.22
CA MET A 204 1.72 0.02 4.14
C MET A 204 1.74 -1.26 3.31
N LEU A 205 2.46 -1.29 2.19
CA LEU A 205 2.65 -2.50 1.38
C LEU A 205 3.41 -3.59 2.14
N TRP A 206 4.40 -3.21 2.95
CA TRP A 206 5.10 -4.14 3.83
C TRP A 206 4.19 -4.69 4.92
N GLN A 207 3.39 -3.86 5.59
CA GLN A 207 2.45 -4.34 6.61
C GLN A 207 1.39 -5.26 6.00
N PHE A 208 0.87 -4.91 4.82
CA PHE A 208 -0.02 -5.79 4.06
C PHE A 208 0.63 -7.15 3.80
N ARG A 209 1.88 -7.17 3.33
CA ARG A 209 2.64 -8.40 3.09
C ARG A 209 2.74 -9.23 4.37
N GLU A 210 3.27 -8.64 5.45
CA GLU A 210 3.53 -9.37 6.69
C GLU A 210 2.23 -9.91 7.31
N VAL A 211 1.20 -9.07 7.42
CA VAL A 211 -0.05 -9.44 8.10
C VAL A 211 -0.92 -10.31 7.20
N LEU A 212 -1.12 -9.92 5.94
CA LEU A 212 -2.18 -10.48 5.09
C LEU A 212 -1.70 -11.55 4.12
N LEU A 213 -0.40 -11.63 3.83
CA LEU A 213 0.15 -12.69 2.98
C LEU A 213 0.89 -13.72 3.82
N LEU A 214 1.76 -13.27 4.73
CA LEU A 214 2.63 -14.14 5.50
C LEU A 214 2.07 -14.54 6.87
N GLY A 215 1.04 -13.85 7.36
CA GLY A 215 0.42 -14.15 8.66
C GLY A 215 1.36 -13.93 9.85
N ARG A 216 2.25 -12.93 9.76
CA ARG A 216 3.11 -12.49 10.86
C ARG A 216 2.27 -12.06 12.06
N ASP A 217 2.83 -12.25 13.26
CA ASP A 217 2.24 -11.75 14.50
C ASP A 217 1.96 -10.24 14.41
N PRO A 218 0.74 -9.78 14.75
CA PRO A 218 0.38 -8.36 14.76
C PRO A 218 1.36 -7.47 15.54
N ALA A 219 1.96 -7.96 16.63
CA ALA A 219 2.90 -7.20 17.45
C ALA A 219 4.22 -6.91 16.71
N GLU A 220 4.60 -7.74 15.74
CA GLU A 220 5.83 -7.59 14.97
C GLU A 220 5.64 -6.82 13.65
N ALA A 221 4.40 -6.62 13.23
CA ALA A 221 4.05 -5.98 11.97
C ALA A 221 3.52 -4.56 12.19
N ARG A 222 4.27 -3.70 12.90
CA ARG A 222 3.88 -2.29 13.17
C ARG A 222 4.73 -1.33 12.34
N ILE A 223 4.11 -0.24 11.87
CA ILE A 223 4.74 0.65 10.87
C ILE A 223 4.83 2.13 11.26
N ALA A 224 4.29 2.53 12.41
CA ALA A 224 4.24 3.94 12.81
C ALA A 224 5.64 4.60 12.87
N ASP A 225 6.67 3.82 13.22
CA ASP A 225 8.05 4.28 13.38
C ASP A 225 8.91 4.12 12.12
N PHE A 226 8.34 3.67 10.99
CA PHE A 226 9.12 3.50 9.77
C PHE A 226 9.58 4.86 9.25
N ALA A 227 10.90 5.01 9.14
CA ALA A 227 11.50 6.25 8.70
C ALA A 227 11.08 6.59 7.25
N GLN A 228 10.96 7.90 6.99
CA GLN A 228 10.62 8.46 5.68
C GLN A 228 11.82 9.22 5.12
N PRO A 229 12.22 8.97 3.87
CA PRO A 229 13.26 9.78 3.25
C PRO A 229 12.84 11.26 3.14
N ASP A 230 13.81 12.18 3.24
CA ASP A 230 13.52 13.63 3.33
C ASP A 230 12.67 14.16 2.17
N TRP A 231 12.82 13.61 0.96
CA TRP A 231 12.09 14.06 -0.23
C TRP A 231 10.65 13.53 -0.32
N THR A 232 10.21 12.64 0.57
CA THR A 232 8.81 12.18 0.61
C THR A 232 7.95 13.01 1.58
N ARG A 233 8.53 14.03 2.23
CA ARG A 233 7.88 14.84 3.28
C ARG A 233 6.96 15.97 2.78
N HIS A 234 6.71 16.10 1.48
CA HIS A 234 6.06 17.28 0.87
C HIS A 234 4.52 17.21 0.76
#